data_AF-A0A819DRU4-F1
#
_entry.id   AF-A0A819DRU4-F1
#
_cell.length_a   1.000
_cell.length_b   1.000
_cell.length_c   1.000
_cell.angle_alpha   90.00
_cell.angle_beta   90.00
_cell.angle_gamma   90.00
#
_symmetry.space_group_name_H-M   'P 1'
#
loop_
_entity.id
_entity.type
_entity.pdbx_description
1 polymer ?
#
loop_
_entity_poly.entity_id
_entity_poly.type
_entity_poly.pdbx_seq_one_letter_code
_entity_poly.pdbx_strand_id
1 'polypeptide(L)'
;MYVYANVYQHAYGNLKYFIENAVREHDGVDYIFILQQTENKPIDESKMPPLPKTNAFYFQHENNCFDYGTMGWFLDKYTIGNPWQKQSSITNSNMNNNKTDRIFDIRRYKYFIFMNASIRGPFFPPYFLQFLSDYENEFNAPYYWYYIFTKRINDKVKLVGSTISCIPVPHVQSYLMITDFTGLSVLLKDSTTSGGRIHTGVFGCYSSKSDTTQVSEIGISTIILNSGYLIDCLIPKFQTIDFSKKGNYKCPVYANPYADKSIDGTSLEPYVVIFVKYNDKGSTTEPQDRAMLYQHWMEAVKTKNRTSW
;
A
#
# COMPACT_ATOMS: atom_id res chain seq x y z
N MET A 1 2.13 -5.83 1.27
CA MET A 1 3.17 -5.38 2.21
C MET A 1 2.72 -4.11 2.88
N TYR A 2 2.74 -4.07 4.21
CA TYR A 2 2.36 -2.93 5.04
C TYR A 2 3.55 -2.58 5.94
N VAL A 3 4.13 -1.40 5.77
CA VAL A 3 5.22 -0.92 6.63
C VAL A 3 4.65 -0.19 7.83
N TYR A 4 4.92 -0.71 9.03
CA TYR A 4 4.48 -0.15 10.29
C TYR A 4 5.64 0.48 11.03
N ALA A 5 5.50 1.75 11.40
CA ALA A 5 6.40 2.45 12.30
C ALA A 5 5.58 3.13 13.40
N ASN A 6 5.96 2.91 14.66
CA ASN A 6 5.27 3.53 15.79
C ASN A 6 5.78 4.96 16.04
N VAL A 7 5.69 5.82 15.02
CA VAL A 7 6.28 7.17 15.02
C VAL A 7 5.25 8.30 14.96
N TYR A 8 3.95 7.97 14.90
CA TYR A 8 2.84 8.92 15.04
C TYR A 8 1.67 8.28 15.80
N GLN A 9 0.87 9.13 16.46
CA GLN A 9 -0.21 8.80 17.38
C GLN A 9 -1.22 7.81 16.77
N HIS A 10 -1.50 7.94 15.47
CA HIS A 10 -2.52 7.13 14.81
C HIS A 10 -2.00 5.82 14.18
N ALA A 11 -0.68 5.57 14.18
CA ALA A 11 -0.06 4.43 13.49
C ALA A 11 -0.63 3.08 13.92
N TYR A 12 -0.71 2.84 15.24
CA TYR A 12 -1.24 1.59 15.78
C TYR A 12 -2.72 1.42 15.44
N GLY A 13 -3.51 2.48 15.61
CA GLY A 13 -4.93 2.45 15.27
C GLY A 13 -5.17 2.15 13.78
N ASN A 14 -4.35 2.73 12.90
CA ASN A 14 -4.38 2.50 11.45
C ASN A 14 -4.13 1.02 11.13
N LEU A 15 -3.06 0.45 11.71
CA LEU A 15 -2.70 -0.96 11.55
C LEU A 15 -3.81 -1.89 12.06
N LYS A 16 -4.28 -1.65 13.29
CA LYS A 16 -5.36 -2.44 13.91
C LYS A 16 -6.63 -2.42 13.06
N TYR A 17 -7.03 -1.24 12.62
CA TYR A 17 -8.22 -1.09 11.79
C TYR A 17 -8.08 -1.86 10.47
N PHE A 18 -6.93 -1.78 9.79
CA PHE A 18 -6.70 -2.52 8.55
C PHE A 18 -6.73 -4.05 8.78
N ILE A 19 -6.08 -4.56 9.83
CA ILE A 19 -6.08 -5.99 10.14
C ILE A 19 -7.49 -6.49 10.43
N GLU A 20 -8.27 -5.77 11.24
CA GLU A 20 -9.62 -6.19 11.63
C GLU A 20 -10.63 -6.14 10.47
N ASN A 21 -10.44 -5.22 9.51
CA ASN A 21 -11.45 -4.94 8.48
C ASN A 21 -11.09 -5.40 7.07
N ALA A 22 -9.80 -5.62 6.77
CA ALA A 22 -9.34 -5.91 5.41
C ALA A 22 -8.68 -7.28 5.27
N VAL A 23 -8.00 -7.75 6.31
CA VAL A 23 -7.24 -9.00 6.27
C VAL A 23 -8.19 -10.17 6.51
N ARG A 24 -8.12 -11.18 5.64
CA ARG A 24 -8.94 -12.40 5.69
C ARG A 24 -8.10 -13.63 5.42
N GLU A 25 -8.44 -14.76 6.03
CA GLU A 25 -7.88 -16.06 5.62
C GLU A 25 -8.50 -16.46 4.28
N HIS A 26 -7.73 -17.17 3.47
CA HIS A 26 -8.19 -17.77 2.20
C HIS A 26 -8.67 -16.79 1.13
N ASP A 27 -8.33 -15.49 1.25
CA ASP A 27 -8.64 -14.48 0.25
C ASP A 27 -7.64 -14.42 -0.92
N GLY A 28 -6.70 -15.35 -0.98
CA GLY A 28 -5.68 -15.42 -2.02
C GLY A 28 -4.56 -14.37 -1.89
N VAL A 29 -4.44 -13.69 -0.75
CA VAL A 29 -3.40 -12.69 -0.49
C VAL A 29 -2.45 -13.17 0.61
N ASP A 30 -1.14 -13.01 0.40
CA ASP A 30 -0.16 -13.08 1.49
C ASP A 30 0.08 -11.69 2.06
N TYR A 31 -0.27 -11.51 3.34
CA TYR A 31 -0.14 -10.26 4.07
C TYR A 31 1.19 -10.20 4.81
N ILE A 32 2.02 -9.25 4.41
CA ILE A 32 3.32 -8.98 5.04
C ILE A 32 3.25 -7.67 5.80
N PHE A 33 3.42 -7.74 7.12
CA PHE A 33 3.49 -6.58 8.01
C PHE A 33 4.93 -6.41 8.50
N ILE A 34 5.59 -5.33 8.07
CA ILE A 34 6.98 -5.07 8.44
C ILE A 34 6.99 -4.07 9.60
N LEU A 35 7.39 -4.56 10.77
CA LEU A 35 7.48 -3.82 12.03
C LEU A 35 8.84 -3.12 12.09
N GLN A 36 8.85 -1.82 11.82
CA GLN A 36 10.04 -0.97 11.96
C GLN A 36 10.32 -0.69 13.43
N GLN A 37 11.47 -1.13 13.90
CA GLN A 37 11.95 -0.97 15.25
C GLN A 37 12.07 0.51 15.64
N THR A 38 11.81 0.80 16.91
CA THR A 38 12.03 2.13 17.50
C THR A 38 13.17 1.99 18.52
N GLU A 39 14.15 2.90 18.48
CA GLU A 39 15.34 2.85 19.35
C GLU A 39 16.14 1.53 19.24
N ASN A 40 16.19 0.92 18.05
CA ASN A 40 16.83 -0.39 17.81
C ASN A 40 16.26 -1.54 18.67
N LYS A 41 15.02 -1.42 19.14
CA LYS A 41 14.34 -2.46 19.91
C LYS A 41 13.29 -3.16 19.03
N PRO A 42 13.30 -4.50 18.96
CA PRO A 42 12.21 -5.28 18.36
C PRO A 42 10.85 -4.85 18.91
N ILE A 43 9.86 -4.77 18.03
CA ILE A 43 8.48 -4.53 18.46
C ILE A 43 7.94 -5.84 19.01
N ASP A 44 7.39 -5.79 20.23
CA ASP A 44 6.72 -6.92 20.86
C ASP A 44 5.46 -7.31 20.07
N GLU A 45 5.54 -8.42 19.32
CA GLU A 45 4.43 -8.93 18.50
C GLU A 45 3.20 -9.29 19.33
N SER A 46 3.33 -9.59 20.62
CA SER A 46 2.18 -9.88 21.49
C SER A 46 1.28 -8.67 21.74
N LYS A 47 1.81 -7.45 21.50
CA LYS A 47 1.07 -6.19 21.58
C LYS A 47 0.48 -5.77 20.24
N MET A 48 0.84 -6.46 19.16
CA MET A 48 0.30 -6.19 17.83
C MET A 48 -1.06 -6.86 17.64
N PRO A 49 -1.92 -6.35 16.73
CA PRO A 49 -3.19 -7.00 16.43
C PRO A 49 -2.97 -8.46 15.99
N PRO A 50 -3.84 -9.40 16.38
CA PRO A 50 -3.69 -10.80 16.00
C PRO A 50 -3.79 -10.94 14.48
N LEU A 51 -2.87 -11.71 13.91
CA LEU A 51 -2.89 -12.04 12.48
C LEU A 51 -3.56 -13.40 12.27
N PRO A 52 -4.25 -13.58 11.13
CA PRO A 52 -4.64 -14.91 10.70
C PRO A 52 -3.43 -15.83 10.51
N LYS A 53 -3.62 -17.12 10.75
CA LYS A 53 -2.49 -18.06 10.92
C LYS A 53 -1.88 -18.51 9.60
N THR A 54 -2.65 -18.46 8.51
CA THR A 54 -2.31 -19.15 7.26
C THR A 54 -1.60 -18.26 6.25
N ASN A 55 -1.95 -16.97 6.17
CA ASN A 55 -1.52 -16.07 5.10
C ASN A 55 -1.07 -14.67 5.58
N ALA A 56 -0.82 -14.47 6.88
CA ALA A 56 -0.41 -13.17 7.41
C ALA A 56 0.78 -13.27 8.37
N PHE A 57 1.76 -12.38 8.19
CA PHE A 57 3.08 -12.49 8.83
C PHE A 57 3.64 -11.15 9.29
N TYR A 58 4.16 -11.10 10.51
CA TYR A 58 5.02 -10.02 11.01
C TYR A 58 6.49 -10.29 10.68
N PHE A 59 7.20 -9.24 10.27
CA PHE A 59 8.65 -9.22 10.05
C PHE A 59 9.27 -8.04 10.78
N GLN A 60 10.33 -8.26 11.56
CA GLN A 60 11.04 -7.19 12.25
C GLN A 60 12.07 -6.54 11.32
N HIS A 61 12.13 -5.21 11.33
CA HIS A 61 13.12 -4.46 10.57
C HIS A 61 13.76 -3.38 11.46
N GLU A 62 15.08 -3.27 11.46
CA GLU A 62 15.86 -2.34 12.30
C GLU A 62 15.59 -0.83 12.06
N ASN A 63 14.63 -0.49 11.20
CA ASN A 63 14.23 0.89 10.88
C ASN A 63 15.37 1.76 10.34
N ASN A 64 16.27 1.15 9.57
CA ASN A 64 17.40 1.84 8.96
C ASN A 64 17.04 2.59 7.65
N CYS A 65 15.79 2.52 7.20
CA CYS A 65 15.32 3.10 5.94
C CYS A 65 13.88 3.63 6.10
N PHE A 66 13.49 4.59 5.27
CA PHE A 66 12.08 4.93 5.09
C PHE A 66 11.28 3.79 4.41
N ASP A 67 9.96 3.92 4.37
CA ASP A 67 9.02 2.87 3.95
C ASP A 67 9.44 2.12 2.67
N TYR A 68 9.76 2.83 1.60
CA TYR A 68 10.16 2.21 0.33
C TYR A 68 11.48 1.43 0.42
N GLY A 69 12.44 1.93 1.19
CA GLY A 69 13.69 1.20 1.45
C GLY A 69 13.44 -0.05 2.30
N THR A 70 12.49 -0.01 3.23
CA THR A 70 12.06 -1.19 3.99
C THR A 70 11.32 -2.20 3.12
N MET A 71 10.51 -1.74 2.17
CA MET A 71 9.92 -2.62 1.15
C MET A 71 11.02 -3.26 0.29
N GLY A 72 12.03 -2.48 -0.12
CA GLY A 72 13.17 -2.98 -0.87
C GLY A 72 14.00 -4.02 -0.12
N TRP A 73 14.30 -3.76 1.15
CA TRP A 73 14.93 -4.74 2.03
C TRP A 73 14.16 -6.07 2.06
N PHE A 74 12.83 -6.01 2.18
CA PHE A 74 12.03 -7.23 2.21
C PHE A 74 12.08 -7.96 0.87
N LEU A 75 11.94 -7.23 -0.24
CA LEU A 75 12.02 -7.79 -1.60
C LEU A 75 13.38 -8.46 -1.85
N ASP A 76 14.48 -7.89 -1.36
CA ASP A 76 15.81 -8.49 -1.51
C ASP A 76 16.02 -9.72 -0.61
N LYS A 77 15.63 -9.62 0.67
CA LYS A 77 15.98 -10.63 1.68
C LYS A 77 15.03 -11.82 1.72
N TYR A 78 13.74 -11.61 1.47
CA TYR A 78 12.69 -12.61 1.66
C TYR A 78 12.01 -13.01 0.36
N THR A 79 12.52 -12.60 -0.80
CA THR A 79 11.90 -12.97 -2.06
C THR A 79 12.88 -13.50 -3.11
N ILE A 80 12.35 -14.31 -4.02
CA ILE A 80 13.02 -14.79 -5.22
C ILE A 80 12.18 -14.46 -6.45
N GLY A 81 12.81 -14.51 -7.62
CA GLY A 81 12.11 -14.28 -8.90
C GLY A 81 12.19 -12.84 -9.41
N ASN A 82 13.05 -12.00 -8.82
CA ASN A 82 13.44 -10.72 -9.42
C ASN A 82 14.14 -10.97 -10.77
N PRO A 83 13.60 -10.47 -11.89
CA PRO A 83 14.14 -10.76 -13.22
C PRO A 83 15.50 -10.09 -13.51
N TRP A 84 15.95 -9.15 -12.67
CA TRP A 84 17.18 -8.38 -12.86
C TRP A 84 18.32 -8.79 -11.93
N GLN A 85 18.02 -9.59 -10.90
CA GLN A 85 19.06 -10.14 -10.05
C GLN A 85 19.64 -11.39 -10.71
N LYS A 86 20.96 -11.41 -10.91
CA LYS A 86 21.66 -12.68 -11.15
C LYS A 86 21.38 -13.55 -9.94
N GLN A 87 20.94 -14.77 -10.17
CA GLN A 87 20.56 -15.71 -9.14
C GLN A 87 21.81 -16.08 -8.33
N SER A 88 22.20 -15.23 -7.38
CA SER A 88 23.16 -15.57 -6.36
C SER A 88 22.47 -16.64 -5.54
N SER A 89 23.06 -17.84 -5.54
CA SER A 89 22.70 -18.94 -4.67
C SER A 89 22.29 -18.39 -3.31
N ILE A 90 21.00 -18.39 -3.00
CA ILE A 90 20.54 -18.38 -1.62
C ILE A 90 21.13 -19.67 -1.08
N THR A 91 22.30 -19.58 -0.47
CA THR A 91 22.86 -20.69 0.27
C THR A 91 21.87 -20.93 1.39
N ASN A 92 21.26 -22.12 1.37
CA ASN A 92 20.49 -22.69 2.47
C ASN A 92 21.40 -22.86 3.71
N SER A 93 21.97 -21.78 4.23
CA SER A 93 22.64 -21.79 5.52
C SER A 93 21.55 -21.73 6.58
N ASN A 94 21.12 -22.92 7.00
CA ASN A 94 20.28 -23.23 8.14
C ASN A 94 18.83 -22.75 8.05
N MET A 95 17.99 -23.50 7.33
CA MET A 95 16.54 -23.51 7.58
C MET A 95 16.29 -24.14 8.97
N ASN A 96 16.22 -23.29 9.99
CA ASN A 96 15.74 -23.68 11.31
C ASN A 96 14.35 -23.05 11.45
N ASN A 97 13.28 -23.86 11.30
CA ASN A 97 11.81 -23.66 11.52
C ASN A 97 11.26 -22.36 12.18
N ASN A 98 11.88 -21.21 11.99
CA ASN A 98 11.52 -19.91 12.51
C ASN A 98 10.81 -19.14 11.40
N LYS A 99 9.81 -18.34 11.78
CA LYS A 99 9.01 -17.46 10.92
C LYS A 99 9.87 -16.56 9.98
N THR A 100 11.15 -16.37 10.32
CA THR A 100 12.16 -15.60 9.59
C THR A 100 12.80 -16.30 8.38
N ASP A 101 12.52 -17.58 8.13
CA ASP A 101 13.15 -18.33 7.02
C ASP A 101 12.22 -18.45 5.79
N ARG A 102 11.08 -17.78 5.82
CA ARG A 102 10.09 -17.80 4.74
C ARG A 102 10.59 -16.99 3.54
N ILE A 103 10.69 -17.67 2.40
CA ILE A 103 10.99 -17.07 1.09
C ILE A 103 9.73 -17.06 0.23
N PHE A 104 9.44 -15.92 -0.39
CA PHE A 104 8.30 -15.72 -1.28
C PHE A 104 8.78 -15.66 -2.74
N ASP A 105 8.19 -16.45 -3.62
CA ASP A 105 8.47 -16.35 -5.05
C ASP A 105 7.56 -15.29 -5.68
N ILE A 106 8.10 -14.12 -6.00
CA ILE A 106 7.32 -13.02 -6.55
C ILE A 106 6.65 -13.38 -7.89
N ARG A 107 7.17 -14.36 -8.63
CA ARG A 107 6.58 -14.80 -9.91
C ARG A 107 5.22 -15.48 -9.73
N ARG A 108 4.89 -15.91 -8.50
CA ARG A 108 3.59 -16.52 -8.17
C ARG A 108 2.49 -15.50 -7.91
N TYR A 109 2.84 -14.22 -7.74
CA TYR A 109 1.89 -13.15 -7.44
C TYR A 109 1.53 -12.40 -8.71
N LYS A 110 0.23 -12.27 -8.95
CA LYS A 110 -0.28 -11.43 -10.04
C LYS A 110 -0.17 -9.94 -9.73
N TYR A 111 -0.39 -9.58 -8.47
CA TYR A 111 -0.43 -8.20 -8.00
C TYR A 111 0.40 -8.02 -6.72
N PHE A 112 0.94 -6.83 -6.56
CA PHE A 112 1.72 -6.40 -5.42
C PHE A 112 1.10 -5.14 -4.85
N ILE A 113 0.75 -5.17 -3.57
CA ILE A 113 0.16 -4.04 -2.86
C ILE A 113 1.14 -3.57 -1.79
N PHE A 114 1.47 -2.29 -1.82
CA PHE A 114 2.37 -1.64 -0.88
C PHE A 114 1.64 -0.54 -0.14
N MET A 115 1.74 -0.58 1.18
CA MET A 115 1.06 0.31 2.10
C MET A 115 2.03 0.71 3.22
N ASN A 116 1.75 1.84 3.87
CA ASN A 116 2.45 2.22 5.09
C ASN A 116 1.45 2.60 6.17
N ALA A 117 1.94 2.80 7.40
CA ALA A 117 1.07 3.07 8.52
C ALA A 117 0.33 4.42 8.47
N SER A 118 0.56 5.26 7.45
CA SER A 118 -0.06 6.59 7.33
C SER A 118 -1.43 6.54 6.64
N ILE A 119 -2.10 5.40 6.72
CA ILE A 119 -3.33 5.09 5.99
C ILE A 119 -4.42 4.58 6.94
N ARG A 120 -5.67 5.03 6.76
CA ARG A 120 -6.84 4.47 7.43
C ARG A 120 -7.81 3.94 6.38
N GLY A 121 -8.32 2.74 6.59
CA GLY A 121 -9.27 2.07 5.68
C GLY A 121 -9.09 0.54 5.71
N PRO A 122 -9.85 -0.20 4.89
CA PRO A 122 -10.75 0.31 3.85
C PRO A 122 -12.07 0.86 4.41
N PHE A 123 -12.67 1.79 3.68
CA PHE A 123 -14.00 2.34 3.91
C PHE A 123 -14.91 2.00 2.73
N PHE A 124 -16.07 1.42 3.02
CA PHE A 124 -17.09 1.10 2.02
C PHE A 124 -18.44 1.69 2.40
N PRO A 125 -19.20 2.21 1.44
CA PRO A 125 -20.57 2.61 1.71
C PRO A 125 -21.40 1.34 2.01
N PRO A 126 -22.44 1.42 2.88
CA PRO A 126 -23.22 0.25 3.28
C PRO A 126 -23.83 -0.55 2.12
N TYR A 127 -24.26 0.12 1.06
CA TYR A 127 -24.81 -0.56 -0.13
C TYR A 127 -23.76 -1.38 -0.90
N PHE A 128 -22.48 -1.04 -0.78
CA PHE A 128 -21.41 -1.85 -1.36
C PHE A 128 -21.27 -3.18 -0.62
N LEU A 129 -21.40 -3.18 0.71
CA LEU A 129 -21.37 -4.42 1.51
C LEU A 129 -22.55 -5.34 1.17
N GLN A 130 -23.74 -4.78 0.94
CA GLN A 130 -24.88 -5.53 0.41
C GLN A 130 -24.55 -6.14 -0.96
N PHE A 131 -24.00 -5.33 -1.88
CA PHE A 131 -23.58 -5.82 -3.19
C PHE A 131 -22.56 -6.96 -3.09
N LEU A 132 -21.58 -6.87 -2.18
CA LEU A 132 -20.64 -7.96 -1.95
C LEU A 132 -21.38 -9.24 -1.54
N SER A 133 -22.24 -9.16 -0.53
CA SER A 133 -23.01 -10.33 -0.06
C SER A 133 -23.84 -10.95 -1.19
N ASP A 134 -24.53 -10.12 -1.97
CA ASP A 134 -25.33 -10.58 -3.10
C ASP A 134 -24.46 -11.23 -4.20
N TYR A 135 -23.32 -10.61 -4.53
CA TYR A 135 -22.36 -11.14 -5.50
C TYR A 135 -21.79 -12.49 -5.07
N GLU A 136 -21.42 -12.64 -3.79
CA GLU A 136 -20.92 -13.91 -3.26
C GLU A 136 -21.98 -15.02 -3.34
N ASN A 137 -23.23 -14.68 -3.00
CA ASN A 137 -24.35 -15.61 -3.08
C ASN A 137 -24.67 -16.02 -4.53
N GLU A 138 -24.64 -15.08 -5.47
CA GLU A 138 -24.99 -15.34 -6.87
C GLU A 138 -23.89 -16.08 -7.64
N PHE A 139 -22.62 -15.68 -7.43
CA PHE A 139 -21.50 -16.19 -8.22
C PHE A 139 -20.64 -17.23 -7.49
N ASN A 140 -20.97 -17.56 -6.23
CA ASN A 140 -20.19 -18.44 -5.36
C ASN A 140 -18.69 -18.06 -5.36
N ALA A 141 -18.43 -16.74 -5.37
CA ALA A 141 -17.09 -16.18 -5.51
C ALA A 141 -16.94 -14.96 -4.60
N PRO A 142 -16.02 -14.98 -3.63
CA PRO A 142 -15.81 -13.86 -2.73
C PRO A 142 -15.30 -12.62 -3.48
N TYR A 143 -15.75 -11.44 -3.09
CA TYR A 143 -15.26 -10.17 -3.64
C TYR A 143 -14.55 -9.37 -2.56
N TYR A 144 -13.25 -9.15 -2.75
CA TYR A 144 -12.40 -8.51 -1.74
C TYR A 144 -12.11 -7.05 -2.06
N TRP A 145 -11.77 -6.28 -1.02
CA TRP A 145 -11.46 -4.84 -1.11
C TRP A 145 -10.44 -4.51 -2.21
N TYR A 146 -9.44 -5.38 -2.39
CA TYR A 146 -8.32 -5.13 -3.30
C TYR A 146 -8.72 -5.30 -4.78
N TYR A 147 -9.84 -5.96 -5.08
CA TYR A 147 -10.35 -6.07 -6.46
C TYR A 147 -10.67 -4.72 -7.09
N ILE A 148 -11.11 -3.75 -6.29
CA ILE A 148 -11.41 -2.39 -6.77
C ILE A 148 -10.16 -1.71 -7.36
N PHE A 149 -8.98 -2.06 -6.84
CA PHE A 149 -7.70 -1.59 -7.35
C PHE A 149 -7.15 -2.48 -8.45
N THR A 150 -7.13 -3.80 -8.25
CA THR A 150 -6.48 -4.72 -9.19
C THR A 150 -7.24 -4.87 -10.51
N LYS A 151 -8.56 -4.64 -10.53
CA LYS A 151 -9.34 -4.59 -11.78
C LYS A 151 -8.98 -3.41 -12.68
N ARG A 152 -8.32 -2.38 -12.15
CA ARG A 152 -7.83 -1.24 -12.94
C ARG A 152 -6.51 -1.53 -13.63
N ILE A 153 -5.75 -2.49 -13.14
CA ILE A 153 -4.52 -2.94 -13.77
C ILE A 153 -4.87 -3.74 -15.03
N ASN A 154 -4.26 -3.35 -16.14
CA ASN A 154 -4.47 -3.95 -17.46
C ASN A 154 -3.19 -3.83 -18.30
N ASP A 155 -3.27 -4.08 -19.60
CA ASP A 155 -2.09 -4.05 -20.49
C ASP A 155 -1.42 -2.68 -20.56
N LYS A 156 -2.17 -1.59 -20.30
CA LYS A 156 -1.66 -0.21 -20.29
C LYS A 156 -1.42 0.31 -18.88
N VAL A 157 -2.35 0.10 -17.95
CA VAL A 157 -2.26 0.63 -16.58
C VAL A 157 -1.47 -0.35 -15.70
N LYS A 158 -0.30 0.08 -15.21
CA LYS A 158 0.61 -0.75 -14.40
C LYS A 158 0.84 -0.24 -12.99
N LEU A 159 0.23 0.87 -12.62
CA LEU A 159 0.31 1.42 -11.26
C LEU A 159 -1.02 2.07 -10.88
N VAL A 160 -1.55 1.69 -9.73
CA VAL A 160 -2.83 2.19 -9.22
C VAL A 160 -2.69 2.57 -7.76
N GLY A 161 -3.38 3.61 -7.31
CA GLY A 161 -3.54 3.89 -5.89
C GLY A 161 -4.89 4.52 -5.56
N SER A 162 -5.05 4.97 -4.32
CA SER A 162 -6.26 5.71 -3.92
C SER A 162 -6.35 7.08 -4.59
N THR A 163 -5.22 7.77 -4.73
CA THR A 163 -5.13 9.14 -5.25
C THR A 163 -3.87 9.34 -6.08
N ILE A 164 -3.91 10.36 -6.96
CA ILE A 164 -2.75 10.88 -7.69
C ILE A 164 -2.51 12.32 -7.26
N SER A 165 -1.30 12.63 -6.82
CA SER A 165 -0.84 14.00 -6.62
C SER A 165 -0.13 14.48 -7.87
N CYS A 166 -0.30 15.76 -8.22
CA CYS A 166 0.32 16.35 -9.40
C CYS A 166 1.38 17.39 -9.06
N ILE A 167 1.89 17.34 -7.83
CA ILE A 167 2.89 18.27 -7.30
C ILE A 167 4.15 17.48 -6.95
N PRO A 168 5.29 17.68 -7.64
CA PRO A 168 5.48 18.57 -8.79
C PRO A 168 5.02 17.99 -10.13
N VAL A 169 4.81 16.67 -10.21
CA VAL A 169 4.37 15.93 -11.41
C VAL A 169 3.36 14.86 -10.99
N PRO A 170 2.56 14.30 -11.90
CA PRO A 170 1.60 13.23 -11.58
C PRO A 170 2.29 12.00 -10.98
N HIS A 171 1.87 11.60 -9.79
CA HIS A 171 2.31 10.39 -9.14
C HIS A 171 1.24 9.82 -8.21
N VAL A 172 1.15 8.49 -8.18
CA VAL A 172 0.40 7.76 -7.16
C VAL A 172 1.03 8.02 -5.78
N GLN A 173 0.21 8.35 -4.79
CA GLN A 173 0.71 8.76 -3.48
C GLN A 173 1.22 7.57 -2.65
N SER A 174 2.26 7.80 -1.85
CA SER A 174 3.04 6.74 -1.18
C SER A 174 2.32 5.88 -0.15
N TYR A 175 1.14 6.28 0.29
CA TYR A 175 0.44 5.56 1.36
C TYR A 175 -0.24 4.27 0.86
N LEU A 176 -0.54 4.17 -0.44
CA LEU A 176 -1.06 2.97 -1.08
C LEU A 176 -0.70 2.97 -2.57
N MET A 177 0.03 1.94 -3.00
CA MET A 177 0.24 1.65 -4.41
C MET A 177 0.06 0.17 -4.72
N ILE A 178 -0.47 -0.11 -5.89
CA ILE A 178 -0.74 -1.44 -6.42
C ILE A 178 -0.14 -1.54 -7.82
N THR A 179 0.55 -2.64 -8.10
CA THR A 179 1.13 -2.93 -9.42
C THR A 179 1.00 -4.42 -9.74
N ASP A 180 1.19 -4.82 -11.00
CA ASP A 180 1.34 -6.23 -11.38
C ASP A 180 2.81 -6.63 -11.45
N PHE A 181 3.07 -7.88 -11.82
CA PHE A 181 4.43 -8.38 -12.01
C PHE A 181 5.22 -7.58 -13.06
N THR A 182 4.56 -7.14 -14.14
CA THR A 182 5.21 -6.32 -15.18
C THR A 182 5.65 -4.97 -14.63
N GLY A 183 4.76 -4.26 -13.95
CA GLY A 183 5.07 -2.98 -13.32
C GLY A 183 6.11 -3.13 -12.21
N LEU A 184 6.02 -4.15 -11.34
CA LEU A 184 7.07 -4.42 -10.35
C LEU A 184 8.43 -4.70 -11.02
N SER A 185 8.45 -5.48 -12.10
CA SER A 185 9.69 -5.77 -12.83
C SER A 185 10.32 -4.47 -13.34
N VAL A 186 9.53 -3.56 -13.92
CA VAL A 186 10.03 -2.24 -14.34
C VAL A 186 10.67 -1.47 -13.18
N LEU A 187 10.05 -1.49 -12.00
CA LEU A 187 10.53 -0.78 -10.82
C LEU A 187 11.81 -1.38 -10.20
N LEU A 188 12.04 -2.69 -10.38
CA LEU A 188 13.20 -3.41 -9.82
C LEU A 188 14.47 -3.30 -10.68
N LYS A 189 14.38 -2.76 -11.90
CA LYS A 189 15.46 -2.81 -12.90
C LYS A 189 16.77 -2.17 -12.45
N ASP A 190 16.70 -1.03 -11.77
CA ASP A 190 17.88 -0.24 -11.40
C ASP A 190 18.28 -0.42 -9.92
N SER A 191 17.74 -1.46 -9.28
CA SER A 191 18.02 -1.78 -7.88
C SER A 191 19.31 -2.57 -7.72
N THR A 192 20.28 -1.98 -7.02
CA THR A 192 21.51 -2.66 -6.60
C THR A 192 21.40 -3.09 -5.14
N THR A 193 22.01 -4.22 -4.79
CA THR A 193 21.94 -4.79 -3.45
C THR A 193 23.32 -5.05 -2.86
N SER A 194 23.48 -4.72 -1.58
CA SER A 194 24.70 -4.98 -0.80
C SER A 194 24.31 -5.26 0.65
N GLY A 195 24.80 -6.34 1.23
CA GLY A 195 24.50 -6.68 2.62
C GLY A 195 23.00 -6.89 2.92
N GLY A 196 22.23 -7.42 1.96
CA GLY A 196 20.80 -7.72 2.14
C GLY A 196 19.87 -6.50 2.14
N ARG A 197 20.30 -5.39 1.50
CA ARG A 197 19.51 -4.15 1.34
C ARG A 197 19.59 -3.69 -0.10
N ILE A 198 18.47 -3.18 -0.63
CA ILE A 198 18.46 -2.41 -1.87
C ILE A 198 19.02 -1.00 -1.59
N HIS A 199 20.09 -0.62 -2.28
CA HIS A 199 20.79 0.66 -2.10
C HIS A 199 20.34 1.72 -3.10
N THR A 200 19.85 1.33 -4.27
CA THR A 200 19.49 2.24 -5.36
C THR A 200 18.13 1.92 -5.99
N GLY A 201 17.62 2.86 -6.78
CA GLY A 201 16.31 2.76 -7.42
C GLY A 201 15.16 3.09 -6.47
N VAL A 202 13.93 2.93 -6.93
CA VAL A 202 12.75 3.39 -6.18
C VAL A 202 12.56 2.70 -4.83
N PHE A 203 13.12 1.51 -4.66
CA PHE A 203 13.12 0.76 -3.40
C PHE A 203 14.44 0.90 -2.62
N GLY A 204 15.27 1.89 -2.95
CA GLY A 204 16.53 2.17 -2.28
C GLY A 204 16.37 2.68 -0.83
N CYS A 205 17.38 2.40 -0.01
CA CYS A 205 17.48 2.92 1.35
C CYS A 205 18.14 4.30 1.36
N TYR A 206 17.32 5.36 1.37
CA TYR A 206 17.79 6.75 1.36
C TYR A 206 17.83 7.33 2.78
N SER A 207 18.87 8.13 3.07
CA SER A 207 19.04 8.82 4.36
C SER A 207 18.21 10.10 4.47
N SER A 208 17.76 10.66 3.35
CA SER A 208 16.96 11.88 3.27
C SER A 208 15.52 11.60 2.89
N LYS A 209 14.59 12.26 3.59
CA LYS A 209 13.16 12.23 3.25
C LYS A 209 12.88 12.88 1.89
N SER A 210 13.65 13.90 1.52
CA SER A 210 13.56 14.55 0.20
C SER A 210 13.91 13.56 -0.90
N ASP A 211 15.04 12.85 -0.74
CA ASP A 211 15.51 11.87 -1.72
C ASP A 211 14.53 10.71 -1.82
N THR A 212 13.99 10.23 -0.70
CA THR A 212 12.92 9.21 -0.70
C THR A 212 11.67 9.71 -1.44
N THR A 213 11.26 10.96 -1.25
CA THR A 213 10.07 11.50 -1.93
C THR A 213 10.31 11.62 -3.43
N GLN A 214 11.46 12.16 -3.83
CA GLN A 214 11.77 12.40 -5.24
C GLN A 214 12.08 11.10 -5.99
N VAL A 215 12.89 10.23 -5.42
CA VAL A 215 13.36 9.00 -6.08
C VAL A 215 12.37 7.87 -5.91
N SER A 216 11.72 7.72 -4.76
CA SER A 216 10.74 6.65 -4.55
C SER A 216 9.32 7.10 -4.89
N GLU A 217 8.70 7.99 -4.12
CA GLU A 217 7.26 8.32 -4.32
C GLU A 217 6.97 8.87 -5.72
N ILE A 218 7.70 9.90 -6.15
CA ILE A 218 7.57 10.48 -7.49
C ILE A 218 8.20 9.57 -8.56
N GLY A 219 9.35 8.96 -8.24
CA GLY A 219 10.10 8.15 -9.18
C GLY A 219 9.35 6.89 -9.63
N ILE A 220 8.57 6.24 -8.76
CA ILE A 220 7.77 5.06 -9.12
C ILE A 220 6.82 5.36 -10.28
N SER A 221 6.04 6.44 -10.15
CA SER A 221 5.10 6.83 -11.22
C SER A 221 5.85 7.31 -12.46
N THR A 222 6.95 8.04 -12.28
CA THR A 222 7.79 8.54 -13.38
C THR A 222 8.37 7.39 -14.21
N ILE A 223 8.89 6.34 -13.57
CA ILE A 223 9.47 5.17 -14.25
C ILE A 223 8.38 4.39 -15.00
N ILE A 224 7.20 4.21 -14.40
CA ILE A 224 6.07 3.53 -15.06
C ILE A 224 5.64 4.30 -16.32
N LEU A 225 5.46 5.62 -16.22
CA LEU A 225 5.10 6.48 -17.35
C LEU A 225 6.18 6.48 -18.44
N ASN A 226 7.45 6.61 -18.07
CA ASN A 226 8.58 6.58 -19.01
C ASN A 226 8.76 5.22 -19.69
N SER A 227 8.25 4.14 -19.08
CA SER A 227 8.26 2.79 -19.67
C SER A 227 7.10 2.55 -20.65
N GLY A 228 6.31 3.59 -20.96
CA GLY A 228 5.18 3.51 -21.90
C GLY A 228 3.88 3.00 -21.28
N TYR A 229 3.82 2.86 -19.96
CA TYR A 229 2.61 2.46 -19.24
C TYR A 229 1.89 3.66 -18.63
N LEU A 230 0.68 3.43 -18.12
CA LEU A 230 -0.18 4.41 -17.49
C LEU A 230 -0.30 4.18 -15.98
N ILE A 231 -0.69 5.24 -15.28
CA ILE A 231 -1.06 5.23 -13.86
C ILE A 231 -2.56 5.55 -13.73
N ASP A 232 -3.22 5.02 -12.70
CA ASP A 232 -4.64 5.30 -12.42
C ASP A 232 -4.91 5.44 -10.91
N CYS A 233 -6.07 5.98 -10.55
CA CYS A 233 -6.54 5.98 -9.15
C CYS A 233 -8.07 5.95 -9.06
N LEU A 234 -8.59 5.99 -7.84
CA LEU A 234 -10.05 5.88 -7.61
C LEU A 234 -10.84 7.16 -7.88
N ILE A 235 -10.16 8.29 -8.07
CA ILE A 235 -10.82 9.58 -8.35
C ILE A 235 -11.26 9.61 -9.82
N PRO A 236 -12.57 9.63 -10.14
CA PRO A 236 -13.06 9.55 -11.53
C PRO A 236 -12.53 10.66 -12.44
N LYS A 237 -12.32 11.87 -11.89
CA LYS A 237 -11.72 12.99 -12.62
C LYS A 237 -10.35 12.64 -13.21
N PHE A 238 -9.52 11.91 -12.47
CA PHE A 238 -8.17 11.54 -12.93
C PHE A 238 -8.18 10.37 -13.90
N GLN A 239 -9.23 9.53 -13.90
CA GLN A 239 -9.37 8.42 -14.85
C GLN A 239 -9.54 8.87 -16.31
N THR A 240 -9.91 10.13 -16.53
CA THR A 240 -10.05 10.72 -17.88
C THR A 240 -8.74 11.31 -18.42
N ILE A 241 -7.67 11.30 -17.61
CA ILE A 241 -6.43 12.01 -17.93
C ILE A 241 -5.33 11.01 -18.26
N ASP A 242 -4.74 11.17 -19.44
CA ASP A 242 -3.54 10.43 -19.84
C ASP A 242 -2.29 11.13 -19.28
N PHE A 243 -1.81 10.67 -18.13
CA PHE A 243 -0.63 11.22 -17.46
C PHE A 243 0.70 10.90 -18.16
N SER A 244 0.72 10.11 -19.24
CA SER A 244 1.93 9.97 -20.06
C SER A 244 2.25 11.24 -20.87
N LYS A 245 1.25 12.10 -21.06
CA LYS A 245 1.38 13.35 -21.81
C LYS A 245 1.80 14.48 -20.87
N LYS A 246 2.96 15.09 -21.13
CA LYS A 246 3.49 16.23 -20.35
C LYS A 246 2.51 17.39 -20.20
N GLY A 247 1.65 17.63 -21.19
CA GLY A 247 0.59 18.66 -21.11
C GLY A 247 -0.41 18.44 -19.99
N ASN A 248 -0.55 17.20 -19.51
CA ASN A 248 -1.47 16.82 -18.44
C ASN A 248 -0.85 16.83 -17.05
N TYR A 249 0.42 17.25 -16.90
CA TYR A 249 1.13 17.17 -15.62
C TYR A 249 0.60 18.15 -14.57
N LYS A 250 0.10 19.29 -15.01
CA LYS A 250 -0.58 20.26 -14.15
C LYS A 250 -2.06 19.88 -14.06
N CYS A 251 -2.35 18.70 -13.52
CA CYS A 251 -3.72 18.20 -13.34
C CYS A 251 -4.65 19.34 -12.87
N PRO A 252 -5.95 19.29 -13.18
CA PRO A 252 -6.89 20.36 -12.82
C PRO A 252 -7.22 20.41 -11.31
N VAL A 253 -6.20 20.30 -10.46
CA VAL A 253 -6.19 20.26 -9.01
C VAL A 253 -4.90 20.97 -8.57
N TYR A 254 -5.05 22.11 -7.90
CA TYR A 254 -3.94 23.01 -7.55
C TYR A 254 -3.23 22.65 -6.23
N ALA A 255 -3.64 21.59 -5.56
CA ALA A 255 -3.13 21.18 -4.26
C ALA A 255 -3.01 19.66 -4.14
N ASN A 256 -2.39 19.18 -3.06
CA ASN A 256 -2.30 17.76 -2.76
C ASN A 256 -3.70 17.19 -2.46
N PRO A 257 -4.13 16.08 -3.08
CA PRO A 257 -5.50 15.57 -2.94
C PRO A 257 -5.96 15.36 -1.49
N TYR A 258 -5.07 15.02 -0.55
CA TYR A 258 -5.50 14.79 0.84
C TYR A 258 -5.84 16.08 1.61
N ALA A 259 -5.54 17.25 1.06
CA ALA A 259 -5.83 18.54 1.71
C ALA A 259 -7.31 18.92 1.54
N ASP A 260 -7.83 19.69 2.50
CA ASP A 260 -9.21 20.16 2.50
C ASP A 260 -9.52 20.99 1.25
N LYS A 261 -10.70 20.72 0.67
CA LYS A 261 -11.23 21.47 -0.47
C LYS A 261 -10.31 21.51 -1.70
N SER A 262 -9.32 20.61 -1.75
CA SER A 262 -8.29 20.60 -2.80
C SER A 262 -8.80 20.11 -4.15
N ILE A 263 -9.87 19.29 -4.17
CA ILE A 263 -10.42 18.68 -5.38
C ILE A 263 -11.72 19.41 -5.75
N ASP A 264 -11.64 20.35 -6.69
CA ASP A 264 -12.79 21.15 -7.17
C ASP A 264 -13.56 21.87 -6.04
N GLY A 265 -12.84 22.36 -5.02
CA GLY A 265 -13.44 23.02 -3.86
C GLY A 265 -14.02 22.03 -2.83
N THR A 266 -13.83 20.72 -3.04
CA THR A 266 -14.29 19.64 -2.16
C THR A 266 -13.12 18.84 -1.58
N SER A 267 -13.38 18.19 -0.44
CA SER A 267 -12.43 17.33 0.26
C SER A 267 -12.62 15.88 -0.19
N LEU A 268 -11.57 15.04 -0.06
CA LEU A 268 -11.71 13.61 -0.36
C LEU A 268 -12.79 12.95 0.49
N GLU A 269 -13.56 12.11 -0.17
CA GLU A 269 -14.59 11.28 0.45
C GLU A 269 -14.01 9.88 0.71
N PRO A 270 -13.86 9.43 1.98
CA PRO A 270 -13.35 8.10 2.30
C PRO A 270 -14.02 6.95 1.53
N TYR A 271 -15.33 7.03 1.24
CA TYR A 271 -16.03 6.01 0.46
C TYR A 271 -15.66 6.00 -1.03
N VAL A 272 -15.08 7.08 -1.57
CA VAL A 272 -14.58 7.15 -2.95
C VAL A 272 -13.16 6.61 -3.05
N VAL A 273 -12.28 7.03 -2.15
CA VAL A 273 -10.85 6.68 -2.22
C VAL A 273 -10.49 5.41 -1.45
N ILE A 274 -11.44 4.85 -0.70
CA ILE A 274 -11.38 3.62 0.13
C ILE A 274 -10.38 3.71 1.29
N PHE A 275 -9.20 4.27 1.03
CA PHE A 275 -8.16 4.51 1.99
C PHE A 275 -7.77 5.99 2.01
N VAL A 276 -7.71 6.53 3.22
CA VAL A 276 -7.42 7.94 3.48
C VAL A 276 -6.03 8.07 4.09
N LYS A 277 -5.27 9.08 3.65
CA LYS A 277 -4.02 9.46 4.32
C LYS A 277 -4.31 9.99 5.72
N TYR A 278 -3.90 9.24 6.73
CA TYR A 278 -4.26 9.43 8.13
C TYR A 278 -2.99 9.48 8.98
N ASN A 279 -2.36 10.65 9.05
CA ASN A 279 -1.16 10.90 9.83
C ASN A 279 -1.22 12.26 10.54
N ASP A 280 -0.33 12.42 11.52
CA ASP A 280 -0.32 13.58 12.40
C ASP A 280 0.38 14.75 11.69
N LYS A 281 -0.39 15.67 11.11
CA LYS A 281 0.14 16.94 10.58
C LYS A 281 -0.52 18.16 11.24
N GLY A 282 -0.63 18.12 12.57
CA GLY A 282 -1.23 19.20 13.35
C GLY A 282 -2.73 19.01 13.50
N SER A 283 -3.53 19.80 12.78
CA SER A 283 -4.99 19.64 12.74
C SER A 283 -5.40 18.47 11.83
N THR A 284 -6.48 17.79 12.17
CA THR A 284 -7.10 16.82 11.27
C THR A 284 -7.67 17.53 10.04
N THR A 285 -7.57 16.88 8.89
CA THR A 285 -8.25 17.31 7.67
C THR A 285 -9.67 16.76 7.64
N GLU A 286 -10.58 17.38 6.89
CA GLU A 286 -11.96 16.91 6.74
C GLU A 286 -12.04 15.43 6.29
N PRO A 287 -11.21 14.92 5.36
CA PRO A 287 -11.17 13.49 5.05
C PRO A 287 -10.79 12.61 6.24
N GLN A 288 -9.91 13.08 7.12
CA GLN A 288 -9.52 12.35 8.34
C GLN A 288 -10.67 12.36 9.35
N ASP A 289 -11.33 13.49 9.57
CA ASP A 289 -12.50 13.57 10.45
C ASP A 289 -13.63 12.64 9.99
N ARG A 290 -13.90 12.58 8.67
CA ARG A 290 -14.86 11.64 8.09
C ARG A 290 -14.43 10.18 8.27
N ALA A 291 -13.16 9.86 8.04
CA ALA A 291 -12.64 8.51 8.26
C ALA A 291 -12.81 8.05 9.72
N MET A 292 -12.52 8.94 10.69
CA MET A 292 -12.75 8.68 12.11
C MET A 292 -14.23 8.46 12.42
N LEU A 293 -15.11 9.32 11.88
CA LEU A 293 -16.57 9.20 12.05
C LEU A 293 -17.10 7.87 11.48
N TYR A 294 -16.66 7.48 10.29
CA TYR A 294 -17.11 6.25 9.65
C TYR A 294 -16.62 5.01 10.37
N GLN A 295 -15.40 5.03 10.90
CA GLN A 295 -14.91 3.98 11.78
C GLN A 295 -15.83 3.81 13.00
N HIS A 296 -16.16 4.91 13.70
CA HIS A 296 -17.06 4.84 14.85
C HIS A 296 -18.43 4.25 14.49
N TRP A 297 -18.99 4.62 13.33
CA TRP A 297 -20.25 4.05 12.87
C TRP A 297 -20.15 2.55 12.59
N MET A 298 -19.08 2.09 11.93
CA MET A 298 -18.88 0.66 11.66
C MET A 298 -18.70 -0.16 12.95
N GLU A 299 -17.95 0.36 13.92
CA GLU A 299 -17.78 -0.27 15.23
C GLU A 299 -19.12 -0.34 15.99
N ALA A 300 -19.93 0.72 15.94
CA ALA A 300 -21.25 0.76 16.54
C ALA A 300 -22.24 -0.24 15.91
N VAL A 301 -22.10 -0.53 14.61
CA VAL A 301 -22.91 -1.55 13.93
C VAL A 301 -22.49 -2.96 14.36
N LYS A 302 -21.18 -3.25 14.39
CA LYS A 302 -20.64 -4.55 14.82
C LYS A 302 -21.03 -4.89 16.25
N THR A 303 -20.89 -3.94 17.17
CA THR A 303 -21.24 -4.13 18.60
C THR A 303 -22.72 -4.43 18.84
N LYS A 304 -23.60 -3.95 17.95
CA LYS A 304 -25.05 -4.16 18.07
C LYS A 304 -25.54 -5.43 17.36
N ASN A 305 -24.65 -6.23 16.73
CA ASN A 305 -24.99 -7.40 15.90
C ASN A 305 -26.11 -7.11 14.87
N ARG A 306 -26.26 -5.84 14.44
CA ARG A 306 -27.41 -5.44 13.61
C ARG A 306 -27.30 -5.89 12.17
N THR A 307 -26.11 -6.33 11.76
CA THR A 307 -25.84 -6.84 10.41
C THR A 307 -24.67 -7.82 10.49
N SER A 308 -24.87 -9.04 9.98
CA SER A 308 -23.79 -9.98 9.68
C SER A 308 -23.17 -9.60 8.34
N TRP A 309 -22.28 -8.60 8.34
CA TRP A 309 -21.39 -8.35 7.19
C TRP A 309 -20.01 -8.91 7.51
#